data_AF-A0A931VY42-F1
#
_entry.id   AF-A0A931VY42-F1
#
_cell.length_a   1.000
_cell.length_b   1.000
_cell.length_c   1.000
_cell.angle_alpha   90.00
_cell.angle_beta   90.00
_cell.angle_gamma   90.00
#
_symmetry.space_group_name_H-M   'P 1'
#
loop_
_entity.id
_entity.type
_entity.pdbx_description
1 polymer ?
#
loop_
_entity_poly.entity_id
_entity_poly.type
_entity_poly.pdbx_seq_one_letter_code
_entity_poly.pdbx_strand_id
1 'polypeptide(L)'
;MEREVPLHVYGENPDIHNERAKLREEIAELASAVGADLSEDELRIAAEGAQPQPDIKEENKEEGEAYGPFRIAERAARYGSRAQDAPEDSEERRIAGTQHLVFLAAHYLRAWPELSRECLEYARDLRDRGREWRDQDIPRPQSAAAQESMRRAA
;
A
#
# COMPACT_ATOMS: atom_id res chain seq x y z
N MET A 1 34.40 10.90 -12.17
CA MET A 1 34.28 10.31 -10.81
C MET A 1 32.86 9.85 -10.68
N GLU A 2 32.62 8.58 -10.99
CA GLU A 2 31.32 7.93 -10.79
C GLU A 2 31.19 7.67 -9.29
N ARG A 3 30.21 8.32 -8.64
CA ARG A 3 29.89 8.06 -7.24
C ARG A 3 28.89 6.90 -7.23
N GLU A 4 29.37 5.72 -6.87
CA GLU A 4 28.51 4.59 -6.52
C GLU A 4 27.58 5.02 -5.38
N VAL A 5 26.28 5.02 -5.64
CA VAL A 5 25.26 5.22 -4.61
C VAL A 5 25.12 3.88 -3.88
N PRO A 6 25.41 3.78 -2.57
CA PRO A 6 25.25 2.53 -1.86
C PRO A 6 23.76 2.20 -1.77
N LEU A 7 23.35 1.08 -2.38
CA LEU A 7 22.08 0.43 -2.06
C LEU A 7 22.10 0.14 -0.56
N HIS A 8 21.23 0.79 0.21
CA HIS A 8 20.96 0.37 1.58
C HIS A 8 20.32 -1.03 1.53
N VAL A 9 21.15 -2.06 1.64
CA VAL A 9 20.70 -3.39 2.03
C VAL A 9 20.40 -3.28 3.52
N TYR A 10 19.14 -3.02 3.87
CA TYR A 10 18.69 -3.20 5.24
C TYR A 10 18.93 -4.67 5.60
N GLY A 11 19.87 -4.91 6.51
CA GLY A 11 20.08 -6.23 7.09
C GLY A 11 18.74 -6.76 7.62
N GLU A 12 18.42 -8.00 7.24
CA GLU A 12 17.20 -8.71 7.59
C GLU A 12 17.09 -8.82 9.12
N ASN A 13 16.44 -7.84 9.75
CA ASN A 13 16.09 -7.91 11.16
C ASN A 13 14.87 -8.84 11.28
N PRO A 14 14.95 -9.97 12.01
CA PRO A 14 13.83 -10.89 12.20
C PRO A 14 12.57 -10.20 12.78
N ASP A 15 12.73 -9.07 13.49
CA ASP A 15 11.60 -8.28 13.99
C ASP A 15 10.75 -7.69 12.85
N ILE A 16 11.39 -7.26 11.76
CA ILE A 16 10.71 -6.67 10.60
C ILE A 16 9.95 -7.76 9.82
N HIS A 17 10.46 -8.99 9.77
CA HIS A 17 9.75 -10.11 9.14
C HIS A 17 8.48 -10.49 9.90
N ASN A 18 8.56 -10.56 11.24
CA ASN A 18 7.41 -10.82 12.09
C ASN A 18 6.38 -9.68 12.05
N GLU A 19 6.84 -8.43 11.97
CA GLU A 19 5.98 -7.26 11.82
C GLU A 19 5.22 -7.26 10.49
N ARG A 20 5.91 -7.57 9.39
CA ARG A 20 5.28 -7.70 8.07
C ARG A 20 4.26 -8.84 8.02
N ALA A 21 4.55 -9.97 8.67
CA ALA A 21 3.60 -11.08 8.74
C ALA A 21 2.29 -10.68 9.45
N LYS A 22 2.39 -9.98 10.59
CA LYS A 22 1.22 -9.45 11.31
C LYS A 22 0.45 -8.43 10.47
N LEU A 23 1.15 -7.48 9.86
CA LEU A 23 0.51 -6.49 8.99
C LEU A 23 -0.19 -7.16 7.79
N ARG A 24 0.39 -8.22 7.21
CA ARG A 24 -0.23 -8.99 6.13
C ARG A 24 -1.56 -9.61 6.58
N GLU A 25 -1.59 -10.23 7.76
CA GLU A 25 -2.81 -10.79 8.34
C GLU A 25 -3.87 -9.70 8.57
N GLU A 26 -3.46 -8.56 9.15
CA GLU A 26 -4.35 -7.41 9.38
C GLU A 26 -4.93 -6.82 8.08
N ILE A 27 -4.13 -6.75 7.01
CA ILE A 27 -4.59 -6.30 5.69
C ILE A 27 -5.63 -7.29 5.14
N ALA A 28 -5.37 -8.60 5.24
CA ALA A 28 -6.29 -9.63 4.75
C ALA A 28 -7.64 -9.60 5.48
N GLU A 29 -7.63 -9.48 6.79
CA GLU A 29 -8.85 -9.36 7.61
C GLU A 29 -9.66 -8.11 7.24
N LEU A 30 -8.99 -6.95 7.13
CA LEU A 30 -9.67 -5.72 6.80
C LEU A 30 -10.19 -5.73 5.37
N ALA A 31 -9.41 -6.28 4.43
CA ALA A 31 -9.81 -6.45 3.02
C ALA A 31 -11.11 -7.26 2.91
N SER A 32 -11.18 -8.40 3.62
CA SER A 32 -12.39 -9.23 3.68
C SER A 32 -13.59 -8.44 4.21
N ALA A 33 -13.41 -7.69 5.31
CA ALA A 33 -14.48 -6.94 5.94
C ALA A 33 -15.07 -5.82 5.07
N VAL A 34 -14.30 -5.27 4.11
CA VAL A 34 -14.75 -4.19 3.21
C VAL A 34 -14.98 -4.67 1.78
N GLY A 35 -14.94 -5.98 1.53
CA GLY A 35 -15.06 -6.55 0.20
C GLY A 35 -13.98 -6.07 -0.77
N ALA A 36 -12.79 -5.73 -0.27
CA ALA A 36 -11.62 -5.54 -1.12
C ALA A 36 -11.11 -6.92 -1.55
N ASP A 37 -11.22 -7.22 -2.83
CA ASP A 37 -10.87 -8.53 -3.42
C ASP A 37 -9.35 -8.71 -3.55
N LEU A 38 -8.61 -8.62 -2.45
CA LEU A 38 -7.17 -8.80 -2.40
C LEU A 38 -6.86 -10.29 -2.26
N SER A 39 -6.23 -10.90 -3.26
CA SER A 39 -5.93 -12.34 -3.22
C SER A 39 -4.77 -12.66 -2.27
N GLU A 40 -4.70 -13.92 -1.83
CA GLU A 40 -3.59 -14.38 -0.98
C GLU A 40 -2.23 -14.23 -1.68
N ASP A 41 -2.19 -14.41 -3.01
CA ASP A 41 -0.99 -14.16 -3.81
C ASP A 41 -0.63 -12.69 -3.89
N GLU A 42 -1.59 -11.79 -4.09
CA GLU A 42 -1.34 -10.34 -4.05
C GLU A 42 -0.74 -9.93 -2.70
N LEU A 43 -1.28 -10.47 -1.60
CA LEU A 43 -0.75 -10.26 -0.24
C LEU A 43 0.66 -10.84 -0.05
N ARG A 44 0.91 -12.04 -0.55
CA ARG A 44 2.23 -12.69 -0.49
C ARG A 44 3.25 -11.88 -1.27
N ILE A 45 2.91 -11.49 -2.49
CA ILE A 45 3.75 -10.66 -3.35
C ILE A 45 3.97 -9.28 -2.74
N ALA A 46 2.97 -8.68 -2.10
CA ALA A 46 3.14 -7.42 -1.36
C ALA A 46 4.13 -7.54 -0.19
N ALA A 47 4.12 -8.66 0.53
CA ALA A 47 4.98 -8.89 1.70
C ALA A 47 6.42 -9.27 1.32
N GLU A 48 6.57 -10.17 0.35
CA GLU A 48 7.86 -10.73 -0.07
C GLU A 48 8.52 -9.86 -1.16
N GLY A 49 7.70 -9.18 -1.96
CA GLY A 49 8.01 -8.44 -3.18
C GLY A 49 8.62 -9.31 -4.27
N ALA A 50 7.95 -9.37 -5.41
CA ALA A 50 8.55 -9.92 -6.63
C ALA A 50 9.60 -8.94 -7.18
N GLN A 51 10.76 -9.45 -7.61
CA GLN A 51 11.50 -8.73 -8.64
C GLN A 51 10.65 -8.74 -9.92
N PRO A 52 10.44 -7.60 -10.59
CA PRO A 52 9.83 -7.61 -11.91
C PRO A 52 10.71 -8.48 -12.82
N GLN A 53 10.19 -9.61 -13.31
CA GLN A 53 10.92 -10.37 -14.32
C GLN A 53 10.91 -9.55 -15.61
N PRO A 54 12.07 -9.17 -16.16
CA PRO A 54 12.17 -8.23 -17.27
C PRO A 54 11.55 -8.74 -18.58
N ASP A 55 11.21 -10.02 -18.66
CA ASP A 55 10.78 -10.69 -19.89
C ASP A 55 9.25 -10.83 -20.03
N ILE A 56 8.47 -10.22 -19.14
CA ILE A 56 7.00 -10.26 -19.20
C ILE A 56 6.54 -9.27 -20.25
N LYS A 57 6.28 -9.77 -21.46
CA LYS A 57 5.66 -9.02 -22.55
C LYS A 57 4.28 -8.53 -22.13
N GLU A 58 3.84 -7.38 -22.68
CA GLU A 58 2.50 -6.81 -22.50
C GLU A 58 1.34 -7.78 -22.83
N GLU A 59 1.64 -8.87 -23.53
CA GLU A 59 0.76 -9.97 -23.91
C GLU A 59 0.33 -10.83 -22.70
N ASN A 60 1.09 -10.81 -21.59
CA ASN A 60 0.84 -11.60 -20.38
C ASN A 60 0.02 -10.85 -19.32
N LYS A 61 -0.75 -9.82 -19.70
CA LYS A 61 -1.64 -9.09 -18.77
C LYS A 61 -2.67 -9.99 -18.07
N GLU A 62 -2.90 -11.21 -18.58
CA GLU A 62 -3.79 -12.21 -18.01
C GLU A 62 -3.11 -13.15 -17.00
N GLU A 63 -1.77 -13.24 -16.96
CA GLU A 63 -1.06 -14.20 -16.11
C GLU A 63 -0.69 -13.62 -14.73
N GLY A 64 -1.70 -13.60 -13.86
CA GLY A 64 -1.58 -14.06 -12.46
C GLY A 64 -0.56 -13.39 -11.52
N GLU A 65 0.73 -13.76 -11.60
CA GLU A 65 1.58 -13.78 -10.40
C GLU A 65 2.71 -12.74 -10.37
N ALA A 66 3.23 -12.31 -11.52
CA ALA A 66 4.38 -11.40 -11.54
C ALA A 66 4.01 -9.91 -11.63
N TYR A 67 2.71 -9.60 -11.78
CA TYR A 67 2.17 -8.24 -11.88
C TYR A 67 1.53 -7.74 -10.58
N GLY A 68 1.60 -8.52 -9.49
CA GLY A 68 0.93 -8.26 -8.22
C GLY A 68 1.10 -6.83 -7.69
N PRO A 69 2.32 -6.29 -7.50
CA PRO A 69 2.50 -4.97 -6.91
C PRO A 69 1.95 -3.83 -7.78
N PHE A 70 2.06 -3.98 -9.11
CA PHE A 70 1.53 -3.01 -10.07
C PHE A 70 0.00 -3.03 -10.08
N ARG A 71 -0.61 -4.22 -10.11
CA ARG A 71 -2.07 -4.39 -10.02
C ARG A 71 -2.62 -3.83 -8.70
N ILE A 72 -1.93 -4.07 -7.58
CA ILE A 72 -2.33 -3.50 -6.27
C ILE A 72 -2.30 -1.97 -6.33
N ALA A 73 -1.26 -1.36 -6.93
CA ALA A 73 -1.17 0.10 -7.08
C ALA A 73 -2.26 0.67 -8.01
N GLU A 74 -2.54 0.01 -9.14
CA GLU A 74 -3.63 0.41 -10.05
C GLU A 74 -5.00 0.33 -9.37
N ARG A 75 -5.24 -0.73 -8.60
CA ARG A 75 -6.48 -0.90 -7.83
C ARG A 75 -6.60 0.17 -6.75
N ALA A 76 -5.52 0.45 -6.02
CA ALA A 76 -5.49 1.55 -5.08
C ALA A 76 -5.91 2.86 -5.78
N ALA A 77 -5.27 3.21 -6.90
CA ALA A 77 -5.62 4.41 -7.67
C ALA A 77 -7.11 4.44 -8.08
N ARG A 78 -7.63 3.32 -8.61
CA ARG A 78 -9.04 3.20 -9.01
C ARG A 78 -10.02 3.45 -7.86
N TYR A 79 -9.78 2.86 -6.69
CA TYR A 79 -10.63 3.08 -5.52
C TYR A 79 -10.47 4.48 -4.94
N GLY A 80 -9.27 5.07 -5.06
CA GLY A 80 -9.02 6.47 -4.70
C GLY A 80 -9.87 7.42 -5.54
N SER A 81 -9.85 7.27 -6.86
CA SER A 81 -10.70 8.05 -7.77
C SER A 81 -12.19 7.83 -7.47
N ARG A 82 -12.62 6.59 -7.23
CA ARG A 82 -14.01 6.30 -6.86
C ARG A 82 -14.43 7.02 -5.57
N ALA A 83 -13.56 7.06 -4.55
CA ALA A 83 -13.85 7.77 -3.30
C ALA A 83 -13.98 9.28 -3.51
N GLN A 84 -13.11 9.85 -4.34
CA GLN A 84 -13.15 11.27 -4.71
C GLN A 84 -14.45 11.64 -5.44
N ASP A 85 -14.85 10.80 -6.40
CA ASP A 85 -16.03 11.03 -7.25
C ASP A 85 -17.36 10.77 -6.51
N ALA A 86 -17.35 9.94 -5.46
CA ALA A 86 -18.54 9.65 -4.66
C ALA A 86 -18.99 10.89 -3.87
N PRO A 87 -20.29 11.05 -3.55
CA PRO A 87 -20.78 12.20 -2.78
C PRO A 87 -20.10 12.32 -1.40
N GLU A 88 -19.95 13.56 -0.93
CA GLU A 88 -19.44 13.83 0.41
C GLU A 88 -20.31 13.16 1.49
N ASP A 89 -19.66 12.65 2.53
CA ASP A 89 -20.26 11.89 3.64
C ASP A 89 -21.07 10.64 3.24
N SER A 90 -20.98 10.19 2.00
CA SER A 90 -21.68 8.99 1.55
C SER A 90 -21.03 7.71 2.07
N GLU A 91 -21.86 6.69 2.27
CA GLU A 91 -21.38 5.32 2.53
C GLU A 91 -20.49 4.81 1.39
N GLU A 92 -20.79 5.18 0.14
CA GLU A 92 -19.96 4.82 -1.00
C GLU A 92 -18.55 5.41 -0.90
N ARG A 93 -18.42 6.71 -0.58
CA ARG A 93 -17.11 7.36 -0.38
C ARG A 93 -16.33 6.69 0.74
N ARG A 94 -17.00 6.33 1.83
CA ARG A 94 -16.39 5.63 2.97
C ARG A 94 -15.88 4.24 2.59
N ILE A 95 -16.69 3.45 1.88
CA ILE A 95 -16.31 2.09 1.44
C ILE A 95 -15.17 2.17 0.44
N ALA A 96 -15.31 2.99 -0.61
CA ALA A 96 -14.28 3.14 -1.64
C ALA A 96 -12.97 3.67 -1.04
N GLY A 97 -13.05 4.63 -0.13
CA GLY A 97 -11.88 5.15 0.58
C GLY A 97 -11.21 4.10 1.47
N THR A 98 -12.00 3.29 2.17
CA THR A 98 -11.44 2.21 3.00
C THR A 98 -10.76 1.16 2.13
N GLN A 99 -11.36 0.80 0.99
CA GLN A 99 -10.77 -0.09 0.00
C GLN A 99 -9.44 0.48 -0.54
N HIS A 100 -9.40 1.78 -0.90
CA HIS A 100 -8.16 2.44 -1.32
C HIS A 100 -7.04 2.30 -0.30
N LEU A 101 -7.33 2.59 0.99
CA LEU A 101 -6.33 2.52 2.05
C LEU A 101 -5.84 1.09 2.30
N VAL A 102 -6.69 0.08 2.16
CA VAL A 102 -6.29 -1.33 2.24
C VAL A 102 -5.34 -1.70 1.10
N PHE A 103 -5.62 -1.28 -0.15
CA PHE A 103 -4.71 -1.53 -1.27
C PHE A 103 -3.39 -0.77 -1.14
N LEU A 104 -3.40 0.46 -0.61
CA LEU A 104 -2.17 1.19 -0.28
C LEU A 104 -1.37 0.48 0.82
N ALA A 105 -2.03 -0.02 1.86
CA ALA A 105 -1.36 -0.76 2.93
C ALA A 105 -0.64 -2.00 2.36
N ALA A 106 -1.30 -2.75 1.47
CA ALA A 106 -0.67 -3.86 0.75
C ALA A 106 0.49 -3.37 -0.13
N HIS A 107 0.31 -2.30 -0.91
CA HIS A 107 1.36 -1.76 -1.77
C HIS A 107 2.62 -1.34 -0.98
N TYR A 108 2.44 -0.78 0.22
CA TYR A 108 3.53 -0.30 1.07
C TYR A 108 4.15 -1.39 1.94
N LEU A 109 3.52 -2.55 2.09
CA LEU A 109 3.88 -3.57 3.08
C LEU A 109 5.37 -3.94 3.11
N ARG A 110 5.98 -4.17 1.93
CA ARG A 110 7.42 -4.49 1.87
C ARG A 110 8.31 -3.27 2.10
N ALA A 111 8.03 -2.18 1.38
CA ALA A 111 8.94 -1.05 1.25
C ALA A 111 8.84 -0.04 2.41
N TRP A 112 7.65 0.12 2.98
CA TRP A 112 7.32 1.08 4.03
C TRP A 112 6.27 0.49 5.01
N PRO A 113 6.65 -0.44 5.90
CA PRO A 113 5.73 -1.05 6.87
C PRO A 113 5.02 -0.03 7.79
N GLU A 114 5.68 1.08 8.12
CA GLU A 114 5.10 2.15 8.91
C GLU A 114 3.97 2.86 8.16
N LEU A 115 4.15 3.17 6.87
CA LEU A 115 3.08 3.72 6.04
C LEU A 115 1.96 2.70 5.83
N SER A 116 2.29 1.42 5.73
CA SER A 116 1.30 0.35 5.67
C SER A 116 0.40 0.35 6.93
N ARG A 117 1.00 0.49 8.11
CA ARG A 117 0.27 0.64 9.38
C ARG A 117 -0.60 1.89 9.41
N GLU A 118 -0.05 3.05 9.03
CA GLU A 118 -0.82 4.31 8.99
C GLU A 118 -2.04 4.20 8.06
N CYS A 119 -1.89 3.52 6.91
CA CYS A 119 -3.01 3.24 6.01
C CYS A 119 -4.08 2.37 6.68
N LEU A 120 -3.68 1.31 7.39
CA LEU A 120 -4.62 0.43 8.11
C LEU A 120 -5.36 1.15 9.25
N GLU A 121 -4.64 1.97 10.02
CA GLU A 121 -5.23 2.77 11.10
C GLU A 121 -6.27 3.74 10.54
N TYR A 122 -5.92 4.44 9.46
CA TYR A 122 -6.88 5.33 8.80
C TYR A 122 -8.07 4.57 8.22
N ALA A 123 -7.85 3.41 7.59
CA ALA A 123 -8.92 2.57 7.06
C ALA A 123 -9.91 2.14 8.17
N ARG A 124 -9.41 1.79 9.36
CA ARG A 124 -10.24 1.46 10.53
C ARG A 124 -11.02 2.67 11.04
N ASP A 125 -10.38 3.83 11.15
CA ASP A 125 -11.05 5.06 11.57
C ASP A 125 -12.18 5.46 10.61
N LEU A 126 -11.94 5.34 9.31
CA LEU A 126 -12.92 5.61 8.26
C LEU A 126 -14.11 4.65 8.34
N ARG A 127 -13.86 3.35 8.53
CA ARG A 127 -14.89 2.30 8.60
C ARG A 127 -15.70 2.36 9.90
N ASP A 128 -15.01 2.32 11.04
CA ASP A 128 -15.60 2.03 12.36
C ASP A 128 -15.94 3.30 13.13
N ARG A 129 -15.16 4.38 12.94
CA ARG A 129 -15.30 5.62 13.71
C ARG A 129 -15.97 6.74 12.92
N GLY A 130 -16.33 6.48 11.66
CA GLY A 130 -17.02 7.44 10.79
C GLY A 130 -16.17 8.68 10.49
N ARG A 131 -14.85 8.55 10.52
CA ARG A 131 -13.95 9.63 10.09
C ARG A 131 -14.27 10.02 8.64
N GLU A 132 -14.22 11.31 8.31
CA GLU A 132 -14.40 11.78 6.94
C GLU A 132 -13.19 11.43 6.07
N TRP A 133 -13.45 11.04 4.82
CA TRP A 133 -12.41 10.87 3.81
C TRP A 133 -11.84 12.22 3.37
N ARG A 134 -10.52 12.37 3.49
CA ARG A 134 -9.78 13.55 3.01
C ARG A 134 -8.49 13.14 2.30
N ASP A 135 -8.32 13.58 1.05
CA ASP A 135 -7.18 13.22 0.20
C ASP A 135 -5.82 13.62 0.77
N GLN A 136 -5.80 14.73 1.51
CA GLN A 136 -4.60 15.28 2.16
C GLN A 136 -4.15 14.43 3.36
N ASP A 137 -5.04 13.63 3.94
CA ASP A 137 -4.76 12.78 5.10
C ASP A 137 -4.28 11.38 4.69
N ILE A 138 -4.29 11.06 3.38
CA ILE A 138 -3.83 9.77 2.87
C ILE A 138 -2.32 9.67 3.09
N PRO A 139 -1.82 8.64 3.81
CA PRO A 139 -0.40 8.42 4.01
C PRO A 139 0.30 8.28 2.66
N ARG A 140 1.36 9.06 2.46
CA ARG A 140 2.16 9.06 1.24
C ARG A 140 3.64 9.02 1.61
N PRO A 141 4.49 8.33 0.83
CA PRO A 141 5.92 8.47 0.99
C PRO A 141 6.27 9.94 0.81
N GLN A 142 6.85 10.54 1.85
CA GLN A 142 7.50 11.84 1.67
C GLN A 142 8.55 11.67 0.59
N SER A 143 8.54 12.54 -0.42
CA SER A 143 9.52 12.47 -1.51
C SER A 143 10.94 12.38 -0.92
N ALA A 144 11.88 11.74 -1.63
CA ALA A 144 13.28 11.70 -1.18
C ALA A 144 13.82 13.10 -0.85
N ALA A 145 13.33 14.14 -1.55
CA ALA A 145 13.64 15.54 -1.29
C ALA A 145 13.06 16.08 0.05
N ALA A 146 11.86 15.65 0.45
CA ALA A 146 11.25 16.00 1.74
C ALA A 146 11.94 15.27 2.91
N GLN A 147 12.30 13.99 2.73
CA GLN A 147 13.06 13.22 3.72
C GLN A 147 14.49 13.79 3.93
N GLU A 148 15.16 14.19 2.84
CA GLU A 148 16.48 14.86 2.88
C GLU A 148 16.42 16.23 3.57
N SER A 149 15.35 17.01 3.33
CA SER A 149 15.18 18.34 3.93
C SER A 149 14.94 18.27 5.44
N MET A 150 14.18 17.28 5.92
CA MET A 150 14.00 17.03 7.35
C MET A 150 15.29 16.56 8.05
N ARG A 151 16.09 15.72 7.38
CA ARG A 151 17.41 15.30 7.92
C ARG A 151 18.43 16.43 8.01
N ARG A 152 18.31 17.46 7.16
CA ARG A 152 19.17 18.65 7.21
C ARG A 152 18.68 19.71 8.21
N ALA A 153 17.44 19.57 8.68
CA ALA A 153 16.82 20.48 9.65
C ALA A 153 16.85 19.94 11.10
N ALA A 154 17.25 18.69 11.31
CA ALA A 154 17.51 18.07 12.61
C ALA A 154 19.01 18.11 12.95
#